data_AF-K2RHG1-F1
#
_entry.id   AF-K2RHG1-F1
#
_cell.length_a   1.000
_cell.length_b   1.000
_cell.length_c   1.000
_cell.angle_alpha   90.00
_cell.angle_beta   90.00
_cell.angle_gamma   90.00
#
_symmetry.space_group_name_H-M   'P 1'
#
loop_
_entity.id
_entity.type
_entity.pdbx_description
1 polymer ?
#
loop_
_entity_poly.entity_id
_entity_poly.type
_entity_poly.pdbx_seq_one_letter_code
_entity_poly.pdbx_strand_id
1 'polypeptide(L)'
;MDPTKLRARGFQTGKGARGPTSGGGDLGAWTETPEQKRKRLENEVMGVAAPGSGGAGGAGDRDVRKQRDEETARRVRKLEEKRKGESLYERHREKVGEKEDDDPSKRAFDYSKDMAGGMRIDGTKRKEMIRKAGEFGSKFSGGSYL
;
A
#
# COMPACT_ATOMS: atom_id res chain seq x y z
N MET A 1 19.47 8.23 26.97
CA MET A 1 18.10 8.72 26.69
C MET A 1 17.16 7.52 26.81
N ASP A 2 16.25 7.56 27.77
CA ASP A 2 15.37 6.45 28.17
C ASP A 2 14.04 6.54 27.40
N PRO A 3 13.74 5.61 26.46
CA PRO A 3 12.60 5.73 25.53
C PRO A 3 11.23 5.51 26.20
N THR A 4 11.21 5.16 27.48
CA THR A 4 9.99 4.96 28.28
C THR A 4 9.40 6.28 28.81
N LYS A 5 10.14 7.39 28.69
CA LYS A 5 9.75 8.72 29.20
C LYS A 5 9.39 9.71 28.08
N LEU A 6 8.67 9.24 27.06
CA LEU A 6 8.17 10.11 26.00
C LEU A 6 7.03 10.98 26.55
N ARG A 7 7.29 12.27 26.80
CA ARG A 7 6.21 13.24 27.04
C ARG A 7 5.45 13.51 25.75
N ALA A 8 4.13 13.56 25.84
CA ALA A 8 3.27 14.02 24.76
C ALA A 8 3.69 15.44 24.33
N ARG A 9 4.25 15.54 23.12
CA ARG A 9 4.51 16.82 22.46
C ARG A 9 3.17 17.26 21.89
N GLY A 10 2.55 18.26 22.49
CA GLY A 10 1.24 18.75 22.05
C GLY A 10 1.23 19.14 20.57
N PHE A 11 0.05 19.15 19.97
CA PHE A 11 -0.14 19.58 18.58
C PHE A 11 0.33 21.04 18.42
N GLN A 12 1.12 21.30 17.37
CA GLN A 12 1.53 22.66 17.01
C GLN A 12 0.31 23.42 16.50
N THR A 13 -0.49 24.01 17.40
CA THR A 13 -1.68 24.82 17.07
C THR A 13 -1.43 26.32 17.23
N GLY A 14 -0.18 26.74 17.42
CA GLY A 14 0.20 28.16 17.53
C GLY A 14 0.10 28.92 16.21
N LYS A 15 0.14 30.26 16.28
CA LYS A 15 -0.03 31.23 15.18
C LYS A 15 0.88 31.00 13.93
N GLY A 16 1.92 30.17 14.05
CA GLY A 16 2.80 29.75 12.94
C GLY A 16 2.47 28.39 12.32
N ALA A 17 1.40 27.71 12.76
CA ALA A 17 0.95 26.43 12.21
C ALA A 17 0.19 26.57 10.88
N ARG A 18 -0.19 27.80 10.52
CA ARG A 18 -0.62 28.13 9.16
C ARG A 18 0.63 28.52 8.37
N GLY A 19 1.10 27.63 7.51
CA GLY A 19 2.13 27.94 6.51
C GLY A 19 1.71 29.13 5.64
N PRO A 20 2.63 29.71 4.85
CA PRO A 20 2.41 30.98 4.16
C PRO A 20 1.13 30.91 3.33
N THR A 21 0.09 31.60 3.81
CA THR A 21 -1.13 31.82 3.05
C THR A 21 -0.78 32.86 2.00
N SER A 22 -0.38 32.39 0.83
CA SER A 22 -0.33 33.22 -0.36
C SER A 22 -1.71 33.89 -0.52
N GLY A 23 -1.78 35.20 -0.24
CA GLY A 23 -2.83 36.11 -0.70
C GLY A 23 -4.26 35.73 -0.32
N GLY A 24 -4.83 36.48 0.63
CA GLY A 24 -6.19 36.29 1.13
C GLY A 24 -7.22 35.94 0.05
N GLY A 25 -7.82 34.76 0.18
CA GLY A 25 -8.93 34.34 -0.67
C GLY A 25 -9.44 32.92 -0.41
N ASP A 26 -9.32 32.38 0.80
CA ASP A 26 -9.61 30.96 1.04
C ASP A 26 -10.74 30.74 2.04
N LEU A 27 -11.95 31.14 1.64
CA LEU A 27 -13.19 30.48 2.09
C LEU A 27 -13.72 29.47 1.04
N GLY A 28 -12.98 29.29 -0.06
CA GLY A 28 -13.38 28.51 -1.24
C GLY A 28 -12.43 27.37 -1.59
N ALA A 29 -11.77 26.75 -0.60
CA ALA A 29 -10.87 25.60 -0.84
C ALA A 29 -11.55 24.42 -1.57
N TRP A 30 -12.89 24.42 -1.66
CA TRP A 30 -13.67 23.40 -2.38
C TRP A 30 -14.66 23.95 -3.42
N THR A 31 -14.83 25.27 -3.55
CA THR A 31 -15.72 25.88 -4.54
C THR A 31 -15.07 27.07 -5.23
N GLU A 32 -14.92 26.99 -6.56
CA GLU A 32 -14.36 28.04 -7.40
C GLU A 32 -15.32 29.25 -7.49
N THR A 33 -14.81 30.46 -7.28
CA THR A 33 -15.55 31.70 -7.54
C THR A 33 -15.69 31.96 -9.05
N PRO A 34 -16.71 32.70 -9.53
CA PRO A 34 -16.91 32.94 -10.96
C PRO A 34 -15.71 33.64 -11.63
N GLU A 35 -14.98 34.49 -10.90
CA GLU A 35 -13.77 35.15 -11.39
C GLU A 35 -12.61 34.16 -11.57
N GLN A 36 -12.44 33.24 -10.62
CA GLN A 36 -11.46 32.16 -10.72
C GLN A 36 -11.75 31.27 -11.94
N LYS A 37 -13.02 30.95 -12.20
CA LYS A 37 -13.42 30.16 -13.38
C LYS A 37 -13.10 30.85 -14.70
N ARG A 38 -13.28 32.16 -14.79
CA ARG A 38 -12.89 32.95 -15.99
C ARG A 38 -11.39 32.93 -16.19
N LYS A 39 -10.62 33.13 -15.11
CA LYS A 39 -9.16 33.05 -15.14
C LYS A 39 -8.68 31.64 -15.53
N ARG A 40 -9.36 30.59 -15.08
CA ARG A 40 -9.07 29.21 -15.50
C ARG A 40 -9.30 29.01 -17.00
N LEU A 41 -10.43 29.47 -17.53
CA LEU A 41 -10.73 29.39 -18.97
C LEU A 41 -9.72 30.17 -19.81
N GLU A 42 -9.34 31.37 -19.39
CA GLU A 42 -8.31 32.17 -20.07
C GLU A 42 -6.96 31.47 -20.08
N ASN A 43 -6.55 30.91 -18.94
CA ASN A 43 -5.32 30.15 -18.83
C ASN A 43 -5.34 28.87 -19.68
N GLU A 44 -6.49 28.19 -19.80
CA GLU A 44 -6.67 27.03 -20.69
C GLU A 44 -6.52 27.41 -22.17
N VAL A 45 -7.11 28.54 -22.58
CA VAL A 45 -6.93 29.08 -23.95
C VAL A 45 -5.47 29.44 -24.22
N MET A 46 -4.75 29.95 -23.22
CA MET A 46 -3.33 30.28 -23.29
C MET A 46 -2.41 29.06 -23.05
N GLY A 47 -2.96 27.87 -22.79
CA GLY A 47 -2.20 26.63 -22.57
C GLY A 47 -1.45 26.56 -21.23
N VAL A 48 -1.77 27.41 -20.26
CA VAL A 48 -1.12 27.45 -18.94
C VAL A 48 -1.97 26.66 -17.94
N ALA A 49 -1.56 25.43 -17.61
CA ALA A 49 -2.23 24.65 -16.56
C ALA A 49 -1.89 25.19 -15.17
N ALA A 50 -2.90 25.31 -14.30
CA ALA A 50 -2.70 25.66 -12.90
C ALA A 50 -1.88 24.57 -12.17
N PRO A 51 -1.04 24.91 -11.17
CA PRO A 51 -0.12 23.99 -10.49
C PRO A 51 -0.81 22.99 -9.53
N GLY A 52 -1.94 22.43 -9.93
CA GLY A 52 -2.75 21.45 -9.20
C GLY A 52 -3.74 20.68 -10.08
N SER A 53 -4.00 21.14 -11.32
CA SER A 53 -4.71 20.33 -12.33
C SER A 53 -3.67 19.57 -13.15
N GLY A 54 -3.39 18.33 -12.78
CA GLY A 54 -2.48 17.46 -13.52
C GLY A 54 -2.96 17.26 -14.96
N GLY A 55 -2.44 18.06 -15.89
CA GLY A 55 -2.77 17.96 -17.29
C GLY A 55 -1.96 18.92 -18.15
N ALA A 56 -1.18 18.33 -19.06
CA ALA A 56 -0.60 18.96 -20.24
C ALA A 56 0.60 19.91 -20.04
N GLY A 57 1.76 19.35 -19.68
CA GLY A 57 2.98 19.80 -20.34
C GLY A 57 3.07 19.13 -21.71
N GLY A 58 3.49 19.88 -22.73
CA GLY A 58 3.61 19.42 -24.12
C GLY A 58 4.35 18.09 -24.23
N ALA A 59 4.09 17.33 -25.30
CA ALA A 59 4.62 15.98 -25.49
C ALA A 59 6.14 15.86 -25.23
N GLY A 60 6.95 16.85 -25.62
CA GLY A 60 8.40 16.86 -25.36
C GLY A 60 8.80 17.07 -23.89
N ASP A 61 8.01 17.82 -23.11
CA ASP A 61 8.26 18.05 -21.68
C ASP A 61 7.85 16.83 -20.83
N ARG A 62 6.97 15.97 -21.34
CA ARG A 62 6.64 14.69 -20.70
C ARG A 62 7.78 13.67 -20.80
N ASP A 63 8.49 13.61 -21.92
CA ASP A 63 9.61 12.68 -22.09
C ASP A 63 10.82 13.05 -21.22
N VAL A 64 11.15 14.35 -21.14
CA VAL A 64 12.26 14.81 -20.27
C VAL A 64 11.94 14.58 -18.79
N ARG A 65 10.70 14.83 -18.36
CA ARG A 65 10.24 14.50 -17.01
C ARG A 65 10.29 13.00 -16.74
N LYS A 66 9.81 12.18 -17.69
CA LYS A 66 9.86 10.71 -17.56
C LYS A 66 11.28 10.19 -17.41
N GLN A 67 12.24 10.71 -18.18
CA GLN A 67 13.65 10.33 -18.04
C GLN A 67 14.23 10.72 -16.67
N ARG A 68 13.92 11.93 -16.19
CA ARG A 68 14.34 12.39 -14.85
C ARG A 68 13.69 11.58 -13.73
N ASP A 69 12.42 11.22 -13.88
CA ASP A 69 11.67 10.41 -12.93
C ASP A 69 12.21 8.98 -12.87
N GLU A 70 12.61 8.40 -14.01
CA GLU A 70 13.28 7.10 -14.06
C GLU A 70 14.66 7.12 -13.40
N GLU A 71 15.45 8.17 -13.61
CA GLU A 71 16.77 8.31 -12.97
C GLU A 71 16.64 8.44 -11.44
N THR A 72 15.68 9.26 -10.99
CA THR A 72 15.41 9.43 -9.56
C THR A 72 14.86 8.15 -8.93
N ALA A 73 13.95 7.43 -9.61
CA ALA A 73 13.44 6.14 -9.16
C ALA A 73 14.57 5.10 -9.03
N ARG A 74 15.52 5.05 -9.98
CA ARG A 74 16.70 4.18 -9.90
C ARG A 74 17.61 4.56 -8.71
N ARG A 75 17.80 5.86 -8.45
CA ARG A 75 18.60 6.35 -7.32
C ARG A 75 17.95 5.97 -5.98
N VAL A 76 16.64 6.16 -5.85
CA VAL A 76 15.86 5.78 -4.67
C VAL A 76 15.93 4.28 -4.45
N ARG A 77 15.67 3.47 -5.49
CA ARG A 77 15.74 2.01 -5.40
C ARG A 77 17.11 1.52 -4.93
N LYS A 78 18.22 2.06 -5.45
CA LYS A 78 19.58 1.70 -4.99
C LYS A 78 19.82 2.06 -3.52
N LEU A 79 19.30 3.20 -3.05
CA LEU A 79 19.42 3.61 -1.65
C LEU A 79 18.55 2.74 -0.75
N GLU A 80 17.36 2.38 -1.22
CA GLU A 80 16.46 1.45 -0.54
C GLU A 80 17.08 0.07 -0.46
N GLU A 81 17.61 -0.50 -1.55
CA GLU A 81 18.28 -1.81 -1.54
C GLU A 81 19.51 -1.83 -0.61
N LYS A 82 20.26 -0.72 -0.51
CA LYS A 82 21.38 -0.60 0.45
C LYS A 82 20.92 -0.49 1.91
N ARG A 83 19.76 0.12 2.16
CA ARG A 83 19.24 0.35 3.53
C ARG A 83 18.33 -0.78 4.01
N LYS A 84 17.61 -1.39 3.09
CA LYS A 84 16.66 -2.46 3.28
C LYS A 84 17.46 -3.75 3.08
N GLY A 85 17.80 -4.40 4.19
CA GLY A 85 18.34 -5.77 4.11
C GLY A 85 17.37 -6.70 3.37
N GLU A 86 17.76 -7.96 3.21
CA GLU A 86 17.00 -9.00 2.50
C GLU A 86 15.49 -8.87 2.71
N SER A 87 14.77 -8.85 1.59
CA SER A 87 13.33 -8.77 1.65
C SER A 87 12.77 -10.02 2.34
N LEU A 88 11.63 -9.86 3.03
CA LEU A 88 10.93 -10.99 3.67
C LEU A 88 10.58 -12.07 2.65
N TYR A 89 10.35 -11.69 1.39
CA TYR A 89 10.14 -12.60 0.27
C TYR A 89 11.39 -13.43 -0.05
N GLU A 90 12.57 -12.81 -0.14
CA GLU A 90 13.83 -13.51 -0.38
C GLU A 90 14.16 -14.48 0.77
N ARG A 91 13.99 -14.04 2.03
CA ARG A 91 14.17 -14.91 3.20
C ARG A 91 13.20 -16.08 3.23
N HIS A 92 11.95 -15.87 2.82
CA HIS A 92 10.99 -16.95 2.72
C HIS A 92 11.32 -17.89 1.55
N ARG A 93 11.81 -17.35 0.42
CA ARG A 93 12.24 -18.17 -0.72
C ARG A 93 13.45 -19.04 -0.38
N GLU A 94 14.40 -18.53 0.39
CA GLU A 94 15.55 -19.30 0.90
C GLU A 94 15.09 -20.38 1.89
N LYS A 95 14.22 -20.04 2.84
CA LYS A 95 13.67 -21.03 3.81
C LYS A 95 12.75 -22.08 3.20
N VAL A 96 12.16 -21.78 2.05
CA VAL A 96 11.31 -22.71 1.29
C VAL A 96 12.10 -23.39 0.15
N GLY A 97 13.41 -23.11 0.04
CA GLY A 97 14.30 -23.81 -0.88
C GLY A 97 14.19 -25.32 -0.71
N GLU A 98 14.07 -25.99 -1.86
CA GLU A 98 13.92 -27.43 -2.08
C GLU A 98 13.48 -28.21 -0.83
N LYS A 99 12.16 -28.45 -0.72
CA LYS A 99 11.68 -29.54 0.12
C LYS A 99 12.33 -30.79 -0.46
N GLU A 100 13.41 -31.26 0.16
CA GLU A 100 13.89 -32.61 -0.06
C GLU A 100 12.66 -33.51 0.06
N ASP A 101 12.38 -34.30 -0.98
CA ASP A 101 11.27 -35.24 -1.01
C ASP A 101 11.52 -36.34 0.03
N ASP A 102 11.34 -35.99 1.30
CA ASP A 102 11.55 -36.84 2.47
C ASP A 102 10.38 -37.82 2.55
N ASP A 103 10.63 -39.06 2.13
CA ASP A 103 9.66 -40.14 2.03
C ASP A 103 9.14 -40.51 3.45
N PRO A 104 7.93 -40.05 3.84
CA PRO A 104 7.45 -40.10 5.21
C PRO A 104 7.15 -41.53 5.68
N SER A 105 7.13 -42.49 4.75
CA SER A 105 6.86 -43.90 5.03
C SER A 105 8.05 -44.66 5.63
N LYS A 106 9.28 -44.14 5.49
CA LYS A 106 10.52 -44.81 5.92
C LYS A 106 11.22 -44.12 7.08
N ARG A 107 10.81 -42.90 7.44
CA ARG A 107 11.41 -42.12 8.53
C ARG A 107 10.71 -42.41 9.86
N ALA A 108 11.48 -42.46 10.95
CA ALA A 108 10.92 -42.48 12.31
C ALA A 108 10.18 -41.17 12.61
N PHE A 109 9.10 -41.26 13.38
CA PHE A 109 8.27 -40.11 13.72
C PHE A 109 9.08 -39.00 14.41
N ASP A 110 9.06 -37.80 13.83
CA ASP A 110 9.69 -36.59 14.35
C ASP A 110 8.58 -35.56 14.60
N TYR A 111 8.32 -35.27 15.89
CA TYR A 111 7.28 -34.32 16.27
C TYR A 111 7.44 -32.96 15.57
N SER A 112 8.67 -32.48 15.37
CA SER A 112 8.91 -31.16 14.76
C SER A 112 8.48 -31.11 13.29
N LYS A 113 8.72 -32.20 12.55
CA LYS A 113 8.39 -32.33 11.13
C LYS A 113 6.95 -32.79 10.91
N ASP A 114 6.48 -33.72 11.73
CA ASP A 114 5.25 -34.46 11.51
C ASP A 114 4.05 -33.87 12.28
N MET A 115 4.27 -33.11 13.36
CA MET A 115 3.20 -32.55 14.21
C MET A 115 3.34 -31.07 14.59
N ALA A 116 4.54 -30.50 14.69
CA ALA A 116 4.74 -29.13 15.17
C ALA A 116 4.30 -28.07 14.16
N GLY A 117 4.14 -28.46 12.89
CA GLY A 117 3.46 -27.67 11.85
C GLY A 117 1.94 -27.63 11.99
N GLY A 118 1.42 -27.61 13.22
CA GLY A 118 0.00 -27.67 13.55
C GLY A 118 -0.86 -26.80 12.63
N MET A 119 -1.84 -27.44 11.99
CA MET A 119 -2.94 -26.82 11.24
C MET A 119 -2.55 -25.71 10.25
N ARG A 120 -1.41 -25.82 9.56
CA ARG A 120 -1.13 -24.93 8.42
C ARG A 120 -2.09 -25.28 7.29
N ILE A 121 -3.21 -24.57 7.21
CA ILE A 121 -4.20 -24.73 6.16
C ILE A 121 -3.60 -24.17 4.87
N ASP A 122 -3.22 -25.08 3.96
CA ASP A 122 -2.80 -24.72 2.61
C ASP A 122 -3.90 -23.98 1.84
N GLY A 123 -3.53 -23.19 0.85
CA GLY A 123 -4.48 -22.39 0.05
C GLY A 123 -5.61 -23.23 -0.57
N THR A 124 -5.30 -24.46 -0.98
CA THR A 124 -6.28 -25.43 -1.49
C THR A 124 -7.29 -25.86 -0.42
N LYS A 125 -6.79 -26.32 0.72
CA LYS A 125 -7.59 -26.73 1.89
C LYS A 125 -8.42 -25.58 2.45
N ARG A 126 -7.92 -24.35 2.39
CA ARG A 126 -8.66 -23.13 2.77
C ARG A 126 -9.85 -22.91 1.84
N LYS A 127 -9.64 -23.03 0.52
CA LYS A 127 -10.69 -22.86 -0.49
C LYS A 127 -11.78 -23.91 -0.34
N GLU A 128 -11.41 -25.16 -0.06
CA GLU A 128 -12.35 -26.24 0.22
C GLU A 128 -13.15 -26.00 1.51
N MET A 129 -12.49 -25.55 2.58
CA MET A 129 -13.16 -25.19 3.83
C MET A 129 -14.18 -24.06 3.63
N ILE A 130 -13.85 -23.04 2.83
CA ILE A 130 -14.78 -21.94 2.51
C ILE A 130 -15.98 -22.43 1.70
N ARG A 131 -15.76 -23.28 0.69
CA ARG A 131 -16.86 -23.88 -0.09
C ARG A 131 -17.80 -24.68 0.81
N LYS A 132 -17.22 -25.54 1.67
CA LYS A 132 -17.97 -26.34 2.64
C LYS A 132 -18.70 -25.47 3.68
N ALA A 133 -18.12 -24.33 4.05
CA ALA A 133 -18.74 -23.38 4.97
C ALA A 133 -20.01 -22.72 4.41
N GLY A 134 -20.05 -22.45 3.10
CA GLY A 134 -21.25 -21.94 2.44
C GLY A 134 -22.43 -22.93 2.49
N GLU A 135 -22.15 -24.23 2.49
CA GLU A 135 -23.17 -25.28 2.54
C GLU A 135 -23.67 -25.57 3.98
N PHE A 136 -22.93 -25.18 5.03
CA PHE A 136 -23.35 -25.40 6.41
C PHE A 136 -24.60 -24.60 6.79
N GLY A 137 -24.85 -23.46 6.15
CA GLY A 137 -26.08 -22.69 6.36
C GLY A 137 -27.34 -23.48 6.01
N SER A 138 -27.30 -24.32 4.97
CA SER A 138 -28.43 -25.16 4.53
C SER A 138 -28.60 -26.43 5.37
N LYS A 139 -27.48 -27.00 5.87
CA LYS A 139 -27.50 -28.25 6.66
C LYS A 139 -28.02 -28.06 8.08
N PHE A 140 -27.91 -26.84 8.62
CA PHE A 140 -28.34 -26.50 9.97
C PHE A 140 -29.46 -25.45 10.00
N SER A 141 -29.88 -24.89 8.86
CA SER A 141 -31.15 -24.17 8.80
C SER A 141 -32.27 -25.20 9.02
N GLY A 142 -32.78 -25.23 10.24
CA GLY A 142 -33.85 -26.14 10.64
C GLY A 142 -34.95 -26.14 9.59
N GLY A 143 -35.23 -27.32 9.06
CA GLY A 143 -36.40 -27.52 8.22
C GLY A 143 -37.62 -27.00 8.96
N SER A 144 -38.38 -26.12 8.32
CA SER A 144 -39.75 -25.83 8.71
C SER A 144 -40.52 -27.15 8.58
N TYR A 145 -40.61 -27.90 9.68
CA TYR A 145 -41.53 -29.02 9.78
C TYR A 145 -42.94 -28.46 9.62
N LEU A 146 -43.55 -28.71 8.46
CA LEU A 146 -44.99 -28.68 8.24
C LEU A 146 -45.39 -30.03 7.66
#